data_AF-A0A3A4NNI4-F1
#
_entry.id   AF-A0A3A4NNI4-F1
#
_cell.length_a   1.000
_cell.length_b   1.000
_cell.length_c   1.000
_cell.angle_alpha   90.00
_cell.angle_beta   90.00
_cell.angle_gamma   90.00
#
_symmetry.space_group_name_H-M   'P 1'
#
loop_
_entity.id
_entity.type
_entity.pdbx_description
1 polymer ?
#
loop_
_entity_poly.entity_id
_entity_poly.type
_entity_poly.pdbx_seq_one_letter_code
_entity_poly.pdbx_strand_id
1 'polypeptide(L)'
;MRTKRRRIVALLGGAATLLIPFLRIGGDSAFRFDIPTMRLLFFGSVLWIDQFHLVLLLVLFLLLLAVGTTAIFGRIWCGWLCPQTVIAEVARWIASALPGGARKAGASVVLVPLSALVSLSLLWFFVPPAETFRNLFRSPVLLGFFLAQWAVVYGMVGWIGTRFCATACPYGMLQNVMASAPLGAKAWLLGGAAAAALAFLFAVWAQPSVAFAVQWEGIGAGGGGNLYRYSVRNGRAEPVRMRLSVDRPARILGDPGIAVAPKSRAFGSVAVTSDGETRGEVRFTAEGNGFRFVRKAAYP
;
A
#
# COMPACT_ATOMS: atom_id res chain seq x y z
N MET A 1 29.03 -25.54 3.97
CA MET A 1 28.23 -24.86 5.03
C MET A 1 27.48 -23.61 4.54
N ARG A 2 28.07 -22.73 3.70
CA ARG A 2 27.41 -21.49 3.20
C ARG A 2 26.16 -21.73 2.33
N THR A 3 26.11 -22.83 1.58
CA THR A 3 24.99 -23.21 0.68
C THR A 3 23.73 -23.69 1.42
N LYS A 4 23.88 -24.47 2.50
CA LYS A 4 22.74 -24.94 3.32
C LYS A 4 22.01 -23.77 3.99
N ARG A 5 22.74 -22.85 4.63
CA ARG A 5 22.16 -21.64 5.26
C ARG A 5 21.42 -20.77 4.23
N ARG A 6 22.02 -20.55 3.07
CA ARG A 6 21.40 -19.79 1.97
C ARG A 6 20.11 -20.42 1.47
N ARG A 7 20.10 -21.74 1.31
CA ARG A 7 18.90 -22.48 0.90
C ARG A 7 17.76 -22.31 1.90
N ILE A 8 18.06 -22.42 3.19
CA ILE A 8 17.08 -22.21 4.27
C ILE A 8 16.51 -20.80 4.22
N VAL A 9 17.37 -19.77 4.15
CA VAL A 9 16.93 -18.36 4.12
C VAL A 9 16.05 -18.07 2.90
N ALA A 10 16.42 -18.56 1.72
CA ALA A 10 15.63 -18.36 0.52
C ALA A 10 14.26 -19.07 0.60
N LEU A 11 14.20 -20.30 1.13
CA LEU A 11 12.94 -21.01 1.33
C LEU A 11 12.04 -20.32 2.36
N LEU A 12 12.62 -19.86 3.48
CA LEU A 12 11.88 -19.09 4.49
C LEU A 12 11.36 -17.76 3.94
N GLY A 13 12.19 -17.03 3.19
CA GLY A 13 11.80 -15.77 2.56
C GLY A 13 10.70 -15.98 1.52
N GLY A 14 10.83 -16.98 0.65
CA GLY A 14 9.80 -17.35 -0.31
C GLY A 14 8.48 -17.76 0.37
N ALA A 15 8.54 -18.60 1.40
CA ALA A 15 7.37 -18.99 2.19
C ALA A 15 6.71 -17.77 2.85
N ALA A 16 7.50 -16.87 3.45
CA ALA A 16 6.97 -15.65 4.04
C ALA A 16 6.24 -14.79 3.00
N THR A 17 6.82 -14.55 1.81
CA THR A 17 6.17 -13.78 0.76
C THR A 17 4.85 -14.42 0.28
N LEU A 18 4.79 -15.75 0.20
CA LEU A 18 3.58 -16.46 -0.20
C LEU A 18 2.50 -16.45 0.88
N LEU A 19 2.89 -16.48 2.16
CA LEU A 19 1.96 -16.65 3.28
C LEU A 19 1.47 -15.32 3.88
N ILE A 20 2.25 -14.25 3.81
CA ILE A 20 1.88 -12.93 4.37
C ILE A 20 0.49 -12.46 3.90
N PRO A 21 0.12 -12.53 2.62
CA PRO A 21 -1.20 -12.07 2.15
C PRO A 21 -2.39 -12.85 2.73
N PHE A 22 -2.16 -14.09 3.19
CA PHE A 22 -3.19 -14.95 3.79
C PHE A 22 -3.39 -14.70 5.28
N LEU A 23 -2.40 -14.10 5.95
CA LEU A 23 -2.56 -13.69 7.35
C LEU A 23 -3.66 -12.64 7.42
N ARG A 24 -4.67 -12.88 8.26
CA ARG A 24 -5.79 -11.96 8.47
C ARG A 24 -5.72 -11.35 9.86
N ILE A 25 -5.84 -10.03 9.93
CA ILE A 25 -5.86 -9.27 11.18
C ILE A 25 -7.13 -8.43 11.18
N GLY A 26 -8.11 -8.80 12.03
CA GLY A 26 -9.40 -8.11 12.12
C GLY A 26 -10.25 -8.21 10.84
N GLY A 27 -10.18 -9.34 10.13
CA GLY A 27 -10.96 -9.61 8.91
C GLY A 27 -10.26 -9.21 7.60
N ASP A 28 -9.31 -8.28 7.64
CA ASP A 28 -8.52 -7.83 6.49
C ASP A 28 -7.18 -8.58 6.37
N SER A 29 -6.59 -8.62 5.16
CA SER A 29 -5.21 -9.09 4.94
C SER A 29 -4.21 -8.25 5.75
N ALA A 30 -3.22 -8.92 6.34
CA ALA A 30 -2.20 -8.30 7.18
C ALA A 30 -1.38 -7.25 6.43
N PHE A 31 -1.06 -7.49 5.16
CA PHE A 31 -0.39 -6.51 4.31
C PHE A 31 -1.00 -6.56 2.90
N ARG A 32 -1.66 -5.47 2.49
CA ARG A 32 -2.33 -5.37 1.18
C ARG A 32 -2.53 -3.91 0.79
N PHE A 33 -2.28 -3.60 -0.47
CA PHE A 33 -2.63 -2.31 -1.05
C PHE A 33 -3.97 -2.38 -1.79
N ASP A 34 -4.99 -1.73 -1.23
CA ASP A 34 -6.34 -1.69 -1.78
C ASP A 34 -6.46 -0.49 -2.74
N ILE A 35 -6.26 -0.75 -4.03
CA ILE A 35 -6.27 0.29 -5.08
C ILE A 35 -7.63 1.02 -5.14
N PRO A 36 -8.80 0.34 -5.16
CA PRO A 36 -10.09 1.04 -5.25
C PRO A 36 -10.34 2.04 -4.11
N THR A 37 -9.88 1.71 -2.90
CA THR A 37 -10.09 2.57 -1.72
C THR A 37 -8.86 3.40 -1.35
N MET A 38 -7.77 3.31 -2.12
CA MET A 38 -6.50 4.01 -1.92
C MET A 38 -5.98 3.92 -0.47
N ARG A 39 -6.10 2.73 0.13
CA ARG A 39 -5.61 2.44 1.49
C ARG A 39 -4.61 1.30 1.47
N LEU A 40 -3.56 1.45 2.26
CA LEU A 40 -2.58 0.43 2.53
C LEU A 40 -2.91 -0.20 3.89
N LEU A 41 -3.31 -1.46 3.85
CA LEU A 41 -3.49 -2.30 5.04
C LEU A 41 -2.11 -2.72 5.53
N PHE A 42 -1.75 -2.32 6.75
CA PHE A 42 -0.44 -2.56 7.34
C PHE A 42 -0.57 -3.12 8.76
N PHE A 43 -0.43 -4.44 8.88
CA PHE A 43 -0.48 -5.22 10.13
C PHE A 43 -1.62 -4.80 11.08
N GLY A 44 -2.84 -4.68 10.54
CA GLY A 44 -4.05 -4.29 11.28
C GLY A 44 -4.37 -2.80 11.27
N SER A 45 -3.39 -1.94 10.98
CA SER A 45 -3.57 -0.50 10.75
C SER A 45 -3.97 -0.20 9.30
N VAL A 46 -4.66 0.93 9.10
CA VAL A 46 -5.07 1.41 7.77
C VAL A 46 -4.35 2.71 7.50
N LEU A 47 -3.40 2.68 6.58
CA LEU A 47 -2.65 3.84 6.13
C LEU A 47 -3.33 4.39 4.89
N TRP A 48 -3.79 5.63 4.97
CA TRP A 48 -4.48 6.27 3.86
C TRP A 48 -3.49 7.02 3.00
N ILE A 49 -3.50 6.78 1.68
CA ILE A 49 -2.50 7.39 0.78
C ILE A 49 -2.66 8.92 0.67
N ASP A 50 -3.87 9.44 0.89
CA ASP A 50 -4.12 10.88 0.91
C ASP A 50 -3.40 11.60 2.06
N GLN A 51 -3.03 10.87 3.13
CA GLN A 51 -2.13 11.39 4.16
C GLN A 51 -0.69 11.33 3.65
N PHE A 52 -0.37 12.30 2.79
CA PHE A 52 0.94 12.41 2.17
C PHE A 52 2.10 12.33 3.18
N HIS A 53 1.92 12.88 4.39
CA HIS A 53 2.91 12.79 5.47
C HIS A 53 3.20 11.36 5.93
N LEU A 54 2.20 10.48 6.03
CA LEU A 54 2.42 9.07 6.42
C LEU A 54 3.19 8.32 5.33
N VAL A 55 2.79 8.52 4.07
CA VAL A 55 3.45 7.89 2.92
C VAL A 55 4.89 8.40 2.82
N LEU A 56 5.12 9.70 2.99
CA LEU A 56 6.44 10.31 2.99
C LEU A 56 7.33 9.74 4.10
N LEU A 57 6.83 9.66 5.34
CA LEU A 57 7.57 9.09 6.46
C LEU A 57 7.89 7.60 6.24
N LEU A 58 6.94 6.83 5.70
CA LEU A 58 7.15 5.42 5.37
C LEU A 58 8.23 5.26 4.29
N VAL A 59 8.14 6.02 3.20
CA VAL A 59 9.11 6.00 2.10
C VAL A 59 10.49 6.43 2.59
N LEU A 60 10.57 7.50 3.37
CA LEU A 60 11.83 7.97 3.94
C LEU A 60 12.45 6.92 4.88
N PHE A 61 11.64 6.31 5.74
CA PHE A 61 12.07 5.21 6.59
C PHE A 61 12.62 4.04 5.76
N LEU A 62 11.88 3.57 4.76
CA LEU A 62 12.29 2.45 3.91
C LEU A 62 13.56 2.76 3.11
N LEU A 63 13.70 3.99 2.61
CA LEU A 63 14.89 4.44 1.90
C LEU A 63 16.10 4.48 2.82
N LEU A 64 16.01 5.12 3.98
CA LEU A 64 17.09 5.21 4.96
C LEU A 64 17.46 3.82 5.49
N LEU A 65 16.48 2.95 5.72
CA LEU A 65 16.70 1.56 6.10
C LEU A 65 17.45 0.79 5.01
N ALA A 66 17.02 0.90 3.75
CA ALA A 66 17.63 0.21 2.62
C ALA A 66 19.07 0.68 2.37
N VAL A 67 19.32 1.99 2.46
CA VAL A 67 20.65 2.59 2.29
C VAL A 67 21.54 2.26 3.48
N GLY A 68 21.08 2.45 4.72
CA GLY A 68 21.83 2.16 5.94
C GLY A 68 22.20 0.68 6.08
N THR A 69 21.24 -0.22 5.82
CA THR A 69 21.49 -1.67 5.81
C THR A 69 22.53 -2.04 4.74
N THR A 70 22.44 -1.45 3.55
CA THR A 70 23.43 -1.70 2.48
C THR A 70 24.82 -1.16 2.84
N ALA A 71 24.90 0.03 3.42
CA ALA A 71 26.17 0.64 3.77
C ALA A 71 26.93 -0.20 4.82
N ILE A 72 26.22 -0.88 5.73
CA ILE A 72 26.81 -1.66 6.83
C ILE A 72 27.01 -3.12 6.46
N PHE A 73 25.94 -3.78 6.01
CA PHE A 73 25.94 -5.21 5.75
C PHE A 73 26.26 -5.55 4.29
N GLY A 74 26.53 -4.54 3.46
CA GLY A 74 26.79 -4.70 2.04
C GLY A 74 25.57 -5.24 1.31
N ARG A 75 25.80 -6.22 0.42
CA ARG A 75 24.76 -6.81 -0.44
C ARG A 75 23.91 -7.88 0.27
N ILE A 76 23.67 -7.78 1.58
CA ILE A 76 22.87 -8.78 2.30
C ILE A 76 21.45 -8.87 1.75
N TRP A 77 20.82 -7.73 1.44
CA TRP A 77 19.48 -7.68 0.86
C TRP A 77 19.44 -8.35 -0.53
N CYS A 78 20.20 -7.82 -1.50
CA CYS A 78 20.23 -8.35 -2.87
C CYS A 78 20.77 -9.78 -2.95
N GLY A 79 21.66 -10.19 -2.04
CA GLY A 79 22.27 -11.51 -2.02
C GLY A 79 21.42 -12.59 -1.35
N TRP A 80 20.54 -12.24 -0.40
CA TRP A 80 19.83 -13.21 0.45
C TRP A 80 18.32 -13.02 0.55
N LEU A 81 17.82 -11.79 0.68
CA LEU A 81 16.40 -11.53 0.96
C LEU A 81 15.59 -11.06 -0.24
N CYS A 82 16.24 -10.48 -1.26
CA CYS A 82 15.55 -9.93 -2.42
C CYS A 82 14.67 -10.99 -3.08
N PRO A 83 13.34 -10.77 -3.21
CA PRO A 83 12.42 -11.75 -3.78
C PRO A 83 12.89 -12.23 -5.15
N GLN A 84 13.42 -11.32 -5.97
CA GLN A 84 13.92 -11.65 -7.29
C GLN A 84 15.11 -12.62 -7.27
N THR A 85 16.02 -12.46 -6.32
CA THR A 85 17.15 -13.38 -6.13
C THR A 85 16.66 -14.74 -5.65
N VAL A 86 15.71 -14.76 -4.70
CA VAL A 86 15.10 -16.00 -4.17
C VAL A 86 14.42 -16.77 -5.30
N ILE A 87 13.60 -16.11 -6.12
CA ILE A 87 12.90 -16.73 -7.25
C ILE A 87 13.89 -17.30 -8.27
N ALA A 88 14.90 -16.52 -8.69
CA ALA A 88 15.90 -16.98 -9.65
C ALA A 88 16.74 -18.15 -9.12
N GLU A 89 16.97 -18.21 -7.81
CA GLU A 89 17.70 -19.30 -7.18
C GLU A 89 16.85 -20.58 -7.05
N VAL A 90 15.58 -20.45 -6.64
CA VAL A 90 14.61 -21.57 -6.64
C VAL A 90 14.43 -22.12 -8.06
N ALA A 91 14.29 -21.24 -9.05
CA ALA A 91 14.21 -21.59 -10.46
C ALA A 91 15.41 -22.44 -10.93
N ARG A 92 16.63 -22.04 -10.56
CA ARG A 92 17.84 -22.81 -10.87
C ARG A 92 17.85 -24.17 -10.18
N TRP A 93 17.42 -24.27 -8.92
CA TRP A 93 17.36 -25.56 -8.22
C TRP A 93 16.40 -26.53 -8.90
N ILE A 94 15.22 -26.04 -9.25
CA ILE A 94 14.22 -26.81 -9.98
C ILE A 94 14.77 -27.25 -11.34
N ALA A 95 15.39 -26.34 -12.10
CA ALA A 95 15.99 -26.67 -13.39
C ALA A 95 17.14 -27.68 -13.28
N SER A 96 17.97 -27.59 -12.24
CA SER A 96 19.10 -28.51 -12.01
C SER A 96 18.68 -29.91 -11.55
N ALA A 97 17.44 -30.07 -11.06
CA ALA A 97 16.90 -31.36 -10.63
C ALA A 97 16.35 -32.18 -11.81
N LEU A 98 16.23 -31.59 -13.01
CA LEU A 98 15.78 -32.28 -14.21
C LEU A 98 16.88 -33.18 -14.75
N PRO A 99 16.60 -34.47 -15.00
CA PRO A 99 17.58 -35.40 -15.55
C PRO A 99 17.97 -35.04 -16.99
N GLY A 100 19.27 -35.07 -17.28
CA GLY A 100 19.86 -35.14 -18.62
C GLY A 100 19.62 -33.93 -19.53
N GLY A 101 20.63 -33.06 -19.66
CA GLY A 101 20.88 -32.27 -20.88
C GLY A 101 19.72 -31.49 -21.51
N ALA A 102 18.64 -31.20 -20.78
CA ALA A 102 17.45 -30.49 -21.23
C ALA A 102 17.79 -29.00 -21.46
N ARG A 103 18.51 -28.77 -22.56
CA ARG A 103 18.91 -27.49 -23.13
C ARG A 103 17.74 -26.54 -23.14
N LYS A 104 17.79 -25.50 -22.30
CA LYS A 104 16.96 -24.27 -22.28
C LYS A 104 15.42 -24.47 -22.34
N ALA A 105 14.87 -25.16 -23.33
CA ALA A 105 13.46 -25.46 -23.53
C ALA A 105 12.81 -26.29 -22.39
N GLY A 106 13.47 -27.35 -21.91
CA GLY A 106 12.93 -28.16 -20.80
C GLY A 106 12.93 -27.42 -19.46
N ALA A 107 13.97 -26.60 -19.21
CA ALA A 107 14.00 -25.70 -18.07
C ALA A 107 12.89 -24.64 -18.15
N SER A 108 12.59 -24.11 -19.34
CA SER A 108 11.51 -23.15 -19.55
C SER A 108 10.13 -23.70 -19.18
N VAL A 109 9.78 -24.93 -19.57
CA VAL A 109 8.46 -25.53 -19.26
C VAL A 109 8.26 -25.72 -17.76
N VAL A 110 9.28 -26.17 -17.03
CA VAL A 110 9.17 -26.43 -15.59
C VAL A 110 9.08 -25.13 -14.77
N LEU A 111 9.48 -23.99 -15.34
CA LEU A 111 9.37 -22.68 -14.70
C LEU A 111 7.98 -22.04 -14.83
N VAL A 112 7.14 -22.53 -15.74
CA VAL A 112 5.74 -22.08 -15.94
C VAL A 112 4.93 -22.10 -14.64
N PRO A 113 4.86 -23.20 -13.86
CA PRO A 113 4.12 -23.21 -12.60
C PRO A 113 4.76 -22.30 -11.53
N LEU A 114 6.10 -22.21 -11.49
CA LEU A 114 6.79 -21.33 -10.54
C LEU A 114 6.47 -19.86 -10.81
N SER A 115 6.57 -19.42 -12.07
CA SER A 115 6.25 -18.04 -12.44
C SER A 115 4.77 -17.73 -12.24
N ALA A 116 3.88 -18.71 -12.44
CA ALA A 116 2.45 -18.55 -12.19
C ALA A 116 2.18 -18.34 -10.70
N LEU A 117 2.81 -19.14 -9.83
CA LEU A 117 2.71 -18.99 -8.38
C LEU A 117 3.25 -17.63 -7.90
N VAL A 118 4.42 -17.22 -8.40
CA VAL A 118 4.97 -15.89 -8.10
C VAL A 118 4.01 -14.79 -8.55
N SER A 119 3.42 -14.91 -9.74
CA SER A 119 2.47 -13.92 -10.21
C SER A 119 1.19 -13.87 -9.38
N LEU A 120 0.65 -15.01 -8.98
CA LEU A 120 -0.48 -15.06 -8.03
C LEU A 120 -0.11 -14.41 -6.70
N SER A 121 1.11 -14.64 -6.20
CA SER A 121 1.56 -14.04 -4.96
C SER A 121 1.62 -12.52 -5.00
N LEU A 122 2.06 -11.95 -6.12
CA LEU A 122 2.06 -10.49 -6.34
C LEU A 122 0.63 -9.95 -6.40
N LEU A 123 -0.29 -10.66 -7.05
CA LEU A 123 -1.71 -10.28 -7.09
C LEU A 123 -2.35 -10.26 -5.69
N TRP A 124 -1.99 -11.18 -4.81
CA TRP A 124 -2.54 -11.25 -3.46
C TRP A 124 -2.20 -10.03 -2.59
N PHE A 125 -1.17 -9.26 -2.95
CA PHE A 125 -0.86 -7.99 -2.30
C PHE A 125 -1.79 -6.84 -2.72
N PHE A 126 -2.63 -7.04 -3.73
CA PHE A 126 -3.60 -6.04 -4.18
C PHE A 126 -5.05 -6.51 -3.97
N VAL A 127 -5.32 -7.78 -4.29
CA VAL A 127 -6.65 -8.40 -4.19
C VAL A 127 -6.61 -9.49 -3.11
N PRO A 128 -7.58 -9.57 -2.18
CA PRO A 128 -7.60 -10.61 -1.16
C PRO A 128 -7.55 -12.02 -1.78
N PRO A 129 -6.74 -12.97 -1.24
CA PRO A 129 -6.56 -14.29 -1.85
C PRO A 129 -7.88 -15.03 -2.13
N ALA A 130 -8.84 -14.98 -1.20
CA ALA A 130 -10.14 -15.62 -1.34
C ALA A 130 -10.98 -15.03 -2.49
N GLU A 131 -10.81 -13.75 -2.79
CA GLU A 131 -11.45 -13.11 -3.94
C GLU A 131 -10.72 -13.44 -5.23
N THR A 132 -9.37 -13.42 -5.21
CA THR A 132 -8.54 -13.84 -6.34
C THR A 132 -8.92 -15.24 -6.81
N PHE A 133 -8.96 -16.23 -5.92
CA PHE A 133 -9.31 -17.62 -6.29
C PHE A 133 -10.72 -17.77 -6.87
N ARG A 134 -11.69 -16.96 -6.41
CA ARG A 134 -13.07 -17.00 -6.91
C ARG A 134 -13.22 -16.29 -8.25
N ASN A 135 -12.49 -15.20 -8.46
CA ASN A 135 -12.76 -14.29 -9.58
C ASN A 135 -11.70 -14.34 -10.69
N LEU A 136 -10.56 -15.02 -10.50
CA LEU A 136 -9.44 -15.01 -11.45
C LEU A 136 -9.87 -15.39 -12.87
N PHE A 137 -10.68 -16.43 -13.03
CA PHE A 137 -11.16 -16.88 -14.34
C PHE A 137 -12.53 -16.32 -14.74
N ARG A 138 -13.15 -15.49 -13.88
CA ARG A 138 -14.47 -14.89 -14.12
C ARG A 138 -14.37 -13.42 -14.52
N SER A 139 -13.40 -12.70 -13.97
CA SER A 139 -13.16 -11.29 -14.26
C SER A 139 -12.12 -11.17 -15.38
N PRO A 140 -12.46 -10.62 -16.56
CA PRO A 140 -11.50 -10.43 -17.65
C PRO A 140 -10.39 -9.47 -17.26
N VAL A 141 -10.66 -8.49 -16.39
CA VAL A 141 -9.66 -7.54 -15.89
C VAL A 141 -8.63 -8.25 -15.02
N LEU A 142 -9.09 -9.08 -14.06
CA LEU A 142 -8.19 -9.80 -13.15
C LEU A 142 -7.37 -10.84 -13.92
N LEU A 143 -8.01 -11.56 -14.85
CA LEU A 143 -7.33 -12.51 -15.74
C LEU A 143 -6.29 -11.81 -16.61
N GLY A 144 -6.65 -10.69 -17.24
CA GLY A 144 -5.74 -9.91 -18.08
C GLY A 144 -4.52 -9.43 -17.31
N PHE A 145 -4.72 -8.88 -16.10
CA PHE A 145 -3.62 -8.47 -15.23
C PHE A 145 -2.74 -9.65 -14.83
N PHE A 146 -3.33 -10.79 -14.45
CA PHE A 146 -2.59 -12.02 -14.15
C PHE A 146 -1.73 -12.46 -15.33
N LEU A 147 -2.30 -12.58 -16.54
CA LEU A 147 -1.59 -13.05 -17.73
C LEU A 147 -0.47 -12.10 -18.14
N ALA A 148 -0.72 -10.79 -18.13
CA ALA A 148 0.29 -9.78 -18.45
C ALA A 148 1.46 -9.85 -17.45
N GLN A 149 1.16 -9.86 -16.16
CA GLN A 149 2.17 -9.95 -15.11
C GLN A 149 2.92 -11.29 -15.16
N TRP A 150 2.22 -12.39 -15.41
CA TRP A 150 2.80 -13.72 -15.55
C TRP A 150 3.76 -13.83 -16.73
N ALA A 151 3.41 -13.26 -17.89
CA ALA A 151 4.32 -13.19 -19.03
C ALA A 151 5.63 -12.45 -18.68
N VAL A 152 5.53 -11.32 -17.97
CA VAL A 152 6.70 -10.54 -17.53
C VAL A 152 7.55 -11.34 -16.53
N VAL A 153 6.93 -11.93 -15.50
CA VAL A 153 7.64 -12.73 -14.49
C VAL A 153 8.30 -13.95 -15.12
N TYR A 154 7.60 -14.64 -16.03
CA TYR A 154 8.15 -15.78 -16.75
C TYR A 154 9.36 -15.40 -17.60
N GLY A 155 9.27 -14.31 -18.39
CA GLY A 155 10.41 -13.81 -19.17
C GLY A 155 11.59 -13.41 -18.28
N MET A 156 11.31 -12.77 -17.14
CA MET A 156 12.32 -12.37 -16.18
C MET A 156 13.05 -13.57 -15.56
N VAL A 157 12.33 -14.63 -15.18
CA VAL A 157 12.93 -15.83 -14.56
C VAL A 157 13.61 -16.73 -15.61
N GLY A 158 12.99 -16.89 -16.78
CA GLY A 158 13.47 -17.78 -17.84
C GLY A 158 14.66 -17.23 -18.64
N TRP A 159 14.69 -15.91 -18.92
CA TRP A 159 15.74 -15.30 -19.75
C TRP A 159 16.82 -14.58 -18.96
N ILE A 160 16.42 -13.75 -17.98
CA ILE A 160 17.37 -12.91 -17.23
C ILE A 160 17.92 -13.68 -16.01
N GLY A 161 17.04 -14.37 -15.30
CA GLY A 161 17.37 -15.22 -14.15
C GLY A 161 18.30 -14.53 -13.16
N THR A 162 19.46 -15.14 -12.88
CA THR A 162 20.42 -14.63 -11.90
C THR A 162 21.18 -13.38 -12.31
N ARG A 163 21.09 -12.95 -13.58
CA ARG A 163 21.80 -11.75 -14.07
C ARG A 163 21.04 -10.46 -13.79
N PHE A 164 19.80 -10.54 -13.32
CA PHE A 164 18.91 -9.39 -13.13
C PHE A 164 19.55 -8.26 -12.32
N CYS A 165 20.22 -8.58 -11.22
CA CYS A 165 20.85 -7.59 -10.35
C CYS A 165 22.00 -6.82 -11.03
N ALA A 166 22.64 -7.39 -12.05
CA ALA A 166 23.73 -6.76 -12.78
C ALA A 166 23.26 -6.04 -14.05
N THR A 167 22.11 -6.43 -14.61
CA THR A 167 21.67 -5.95 -15.93
C THR A 167 20.48 -4.99 -15.88
N ALA A 168 19.52 -5.21 -14.97
CA ALA A 168 18.24 -4.51 -14.99
C ALA A 168 17.91 -3.79 -13.67
N CYS A 169 18.47 -4.25 -12.55
CA CYS A 169 18.13 -3.71 -11.24
C CYS A 169 18.90 -2.41 -10.94
N PRO A 170 18.24 -1.23 -10.89
CA PRO A 170 18.91 0.02 -10.54
C PRO A 170 19.51 -0.02 -9.12
N TYR A 171 18.80 -0.69 -8.20
CA TYR A 171 19.25 -0.83 -6.82
C TYR A 171 20.56 -1.63 -6.71
N GLY A 172 20.67 -2.77 -7.41
CA GLY A 172 21.88 -3.61 -7.38
C GLY A 172 23.15 -2.89 -7.84
N MET A 173 22.99 -1.96 -8.80
CA MET A 173 24.07 -1.08 -9.27
C MET A 173 24.45 -0.04 -8.21
N LEU A 174 23.46 0.65 -7.64
CA LEU A 174 23.69 1.68 -6.62
C LEU A 174 24.36 1.13 -5.35
N GLN A 175 24.07 -0.12 -4.97
CA GLN A 175 24.65 -0.75 -3.77
C GLN A 175 26.19 -0.83 -3.79
N ASN A 176 26.81 -0.93 -4.98
CA ASN A 176 28.27 -0.95 -5.08
C ASN A 176 28.91 0.37 -4.64
N VAL A 177 28.21 1.49 -4.88
CA VAL A 177 28.68 2.83 -4.52
C VAL A 177 28.46 3.09 -3.03
N MET A 178 27.36 2.62 -2.46
CA MET A 178 27.01 2.89 -1.06
C MET A 178 27.85 2.10 -0.04
N ALA A 179 28.41 0.96 -0.44
CA ALA A 179 29.18 0.11 0.47
C ALA A 179 30.48 0.77 0.97
N SER A 180 31.04 1.72 0.22
CA SER A 180 32.29 2.43 0.55
C SER A 180 32.08 3.66 1.44
N ALA A 181 30.85 3.93 1.90
CA ALA A 181 30.58 5.08 2.77
C ALA A 181 31.45 5.05 4.06
N PRO A 182 31.93 6.20 4.55
CA PRO A 182 32.72 6.27 5.77
C PRO A 182 31.88 5.91 7.01
N LEU A 183 32.52 5.42 8.07
CA LEU A 183 31.85 4.91 9.27
C LEU A 183 30.90 5.94 9.91
N GLY A 184 31.29 7.23 9.91
CA GLY A 184 30.44 8.32 10.37
C GLY A 184 29.14 8.43 9.56
N ALA A 185 29.22 8.39 8.23
CA ALA A 185 28.03 8.40 7.37
C ALA A 185 27.13 7.18 7.61
N LYS A 186 27.71 5.99 7.86
CA LYS A 186 26.94 4.78 8.20
C LYS A 186 26.13 4.95 9.50
N ALA A 187 26.72 5.56 10.52
CA ALA A 187 26.04 5.83 11.80
C ALA A 187 24.87 6.81 11.62
N TRP A 188 25.07 7.89 10.87
CA TRP A 188 24.01 8.86 10.55
C TRP A 188 22.85 8.24 9.77
N LEU A 189 23.12 7.35 8.81
CA LEU A 189 22.09 6.66 8.04
C LEU A 189 21.22 5.76 8.93
N LEU A 190 21.81 5.01 9.87
CA LEU A 190 21.05 4.21 10.82
C LEU A 190 20.28 5.05 11.82
N GLY A 191 20.90 6.12 12.35
CA GLY A 191 20.23 7.05 13.25
C GLY A 191 19.02 7.70 12.58
N GLY A 192 19.18 8.13 11.32
CA GLY A 192 18.09 8.66 10.50
C GLY A 192 17.01 7.62 10.24
N ALA A 193 17.36 6.39 9.92
CA ALA A 193 16.39 5.31 9.73
C ALA A 193 15.59 5.04 11.01
N ALA A 194 16.24 4.99 12.17
CA ALA A 194 15.59 4.82 13.47
C ALA A 194 14.66 6.01 13.79
N ALA A 195 15.12 7.24 13.58
CA ALA A 195 14.31 8.44 13.80
C ALA A 195 13.08 8.48 12.87
N ALA A 196 13.25 8.14 11.58
CA ALA A 196 12.15 8.05 10.63
C ALA A 196 11.15 6.94 11.01
N ALA A 197 11.64 5.80 11.52
CA ALA A 197 10.80 4.72 12.03
C ALA A 197 9.95 5.18 13.21
N LEU A 198 10.57 5.84 14.20
CA LEU A 198 9.89 6.36 15.38
C LEU A 198 8.86 7.42 15.00
N ALA A 199 9.21 8.34 14.11
CA ALA A 199 8.29 9.36 13.59
C ALA A 199 7.11 8.73 12.84
N PHE A 200 7.36 7.71 12.01
CA PHE A 200 6.31 6.96 11.32
C PHE A 200 5.39 6.25 12.30
N LEU A 201 5.93 5.49 13.25
CA LEU A 201 5.15 4.77 14.27
C LEU A 201 4.33 5.73 15.13
N PHE A 202 4.91 6.85 15.53
CA PHE A 202 4.20 7.91 16.24
C PHE A 202 3.07 8.50 15.40
N ALA A 203 3.32 8.80 14.12
CA ALA A 203 2.31 9.35 13.22
C ALA A 203 1.16 8.37 12.93
N VAL A 204 1.43 7.06 12.90
CA VAL A 204 0.43 6.00 12.80
C VAL A 204 -0.38 5.88 14.11
N TRP A 205 0.29 5.98 15.26
CA TRP A 205 -0.36 5.92 16.56
C TRP A 205 -1.22 7.16 16.84
N ALA A 206 -0.75 8.35 16.47
CA ALA A 206 -1.44 9.63 16.65
C ALA A 206 -2.59 9.87 15.66
N GLN A 207 -2.92 8.89 14.81
CA GLN A 207 -4.02 8.99 13.86
C GLN A 207 -5.35 9.23 14.59
N PRO A 208 -6.14 10.26 14.21
CA PRO A 208 -7.47 10.43 14.76
C PRO A 208 -8.38 9.28 14.30
N SER A 209 -9.10 8.68 15.26
CA SER A 209 -9.99 7.55 14.99
C SER A 209 -11.15 7.89 14.03
N VAL A 210 -11.58 9.15 14.00
CA VAL A 210 -12.56 9.68 13.05
C VAL A 210 -12.03 11.03 12.55
N ALA A 211 -12.11 11.28 11.25
CA ALA A 211 -11.73 12.56 10.66
C ALA A 211 -12.82 13.06 9.72
N PHE A 212 -13.12 14.35 9.82
CA PHE A 212 -14.10 15.05 8.99
C PHE A 212 -13.43 16.24 8.28
N ALA A 213 -13.66 16.33 6.97
CA ALA A 213 -13.25 17.46 6.15
C ALA A 213 -14.40 17.86 5.21
N VAL A 214 -14.52 19.16 4.94
CA VAL A 214 -15.51 19.73 4.03
C VAL A 214 -14.84 20.84 3.24
N GLN A 215 -15.13 20.90 1.94
CA GLN A 215 -14.57 21.89 1.01
C GLN A 215 -15.66 22.36 0.05
N TRP A 216 -15.62 23.64 -0.30
CA TRP A 216 -16.49 24.18 -1.34
C TRP A 216 -16.07 23.62 -2.71
N GLU A 217 -17.03 23.14 -3.49
CA GLU A 217 -16.83 22.51 -4.79
C GLU A 217 -17.30 23.41 -5.95
N GLY A 218 -18.33 24.24 -5.72
CA GLY A 218 -18.90 25.10 -6.74
C GLY A 218 -20.32 25.56 -6.42
N ILE A 219 -21.05 26.03 -7.43
CA ILE A 219 -22.47 26.36 -7.33
C ILE A 219 -23.28 25.19 -7.91
N GLY A 220 -24.33 24.75 -7.20
CA GLY A 220 -25.19 23.65 -7.64
C GLY A 220 -25.92 23.99 -8.94
N ALA A 221 -26.10 22.99 -9.81
CA ALA A 221 -26.85 23.13 -11.05
C ALA A 221 -28.28 23.65 -10.77
N GLY A 222 -28.69 24.72 -11.46
CA GLY A 222 -30.00 25.36 -11.28
C GLY A 222 -30.06 26.49 -10.26
N GLY A 223 -28.93 27.01 -9.78
CA GLY A 223 -28.90 28.18 -8.87
C GLY A 223 -29.34 27.88 -7.42
N GLY A 224 -29.45 26.59 -7.06
CA GLY A 224 -29.98 26.12 -5.79
C GLY A 224 -29.06 26.25 -4.57
N GLY A 225 -27.94 26.97 -4.66
CA GLY A 225 -27.01 27.21 -3.55
C GLY A 225 -25.57 26.73 -3.80
N ASN A 226 -24.71 26.93 -2.79
CA ASN A 226 -23.30 26.54 -2.82
C ASN A 226 -23.14 25.04 -2.51
N LEU A 227 -22.40 24.32 -3.37
CA LEU A 227 -22.13 22.89 -3.24
C LEU A 227 -20.85 22.67 -2.44
N TYR A 228 -20.93 21.80 -1.44
CA TYR A 228 -19.80 21.42 -0.59
C TYR A 228 -19.57 19.92 -0.68
N ARG A 229 -18.33 19.53 -0.97
CA ARG A 229 -17.89 18.14 -0.87
C ARG A 229 -17.39 17.87 0.54
N TYR A 230 -17.92 16.82 1.16
CA TYR A 230 -17.42 16.34 2.44
C TYR A 230 -16.74 14.98 2.29
N SER A 231 -15.78 14.72 3.18
CA SER A 231 -15.17 13.42 3.36
C SER A 231 -15.13 13.05 4.83
N VAL A 232 -15.54 11.82 5.12
CA VAL A 232 -15.58 11.28 6.47
C VAL A 232 -14.79 10.00 6.50
N ARG A 233 -13.78 9.95 7.36
CA ARG A 233 -12.95 8.78 7.55
C ARG A 233 -13.24 8.13 8.89
N ASN A 234 -13.45 6.82 8.85
CA ASN A 234 -13.64 6.01 10.03
C ASN A 234 -12.46 5.03 10.17
N GLY A 235 -11.56 5.31 11.12
CA GLY A 235 -10.48 4.42 11.50
C GLY A 235 -10.87 3.40 12.58
N ARG A 236 -12.10 3.45 13.12
CA ARG A 236 -12.58 2.53 14.16
C ARG A 236 -12.96 1.17 13.57
N ALA A 237 -13.00 0.17 14.44
CA ALA A 237 -13.51 -1.16 14.14
C ALA A 237 -15.05 -1.23 14.05
N GLU A 238 -15.74 -0.17 14.48
CA GLU A 238 -17.20 -0.06 14.50
C GLU A 238 -17.69 0.98 13.48
N PRO A 239 -18.93 0.83 12.96
CA PRO A 239 -19.51 1.82 12.06
C PRO A 239 -19.77 3.15 12.78
N VAL A 240 -19.55 4.25 12.08
CA VAL A 240 -19.75 5.59 12.59
C VAL A 240 -20.94 6.23 11.89
N ARG A 241 -21.93 6.69 12.66
CA ARG A 241 -23.06 7.50 12.18
C ARG A 241 -22.90 8.91 12.68
N MET A 242 -23.09 9.89 11.80
CA MET A 242 -23.04 11.31 12.14
C MET A 242 -24.05 12.10 11.35
N ARG A 243 -24.47 13.23 11.91
CA ARG A 243 -25.34 14.20 11.26
C ARG A 243 -24.54 15.46 10.99
N LEU A 244 -24.66 15.97 9.77
CA LEU A 244 -24.08 17.25 9.41
C LEU A 244 -25.09 18.37 9.66
N SER A 245 -24.64 19.46 10.25
CA SER A 245 -25.40 20.69 10.41
C SER A 245 -24.53 21.89 10.05
N VAL A 246 -25.19 23.01 9.77
CA VAL A 246 -24.57 24.29 9.45
C VAL A 246 -25.13 25.33 10.41
N ASP A 247 -24.26 26.23 10.89
CA ASP A 247 -24.67 27.35 11.73
C ASP A 247 -25.53 28.34 10.92
N ARG A 248 -26.56 28.90 11.56
CA ARG A 248 -27.42 29.94 10.96
C ARG A 248 -26.59 31.17 10.59
N PRO A 249 -26.93 31.91 9.51
CA PRO A 249 -28.19 31.87 8.73
C PRO A 249 -28.18 30.91 7.53
N ALA A 250 -27.13 30.10 7.36
CA ALA A 250 -27.07 29.08 6.32
C ALA A 250 -27.81 27.79 6.72
N ARG A 251 -28.31 27.04 5.74
CA ARG A 251 -29.01 25.75 5.93
C ARG A 251 -28.61 24.74 4.86
N ILE A 252 -28.51 23.48 5.27
CA ILE A 252 -28.29 22.34 4.36
C ILE A 252 -29.63 21.97 3.70
N LEU A 253 -29.61 21.75 2.39
CA LEU A 253 -30.73 21.21 1.64
C LEU A 253 -30.66 19.67 1.65
N GLY A 254 -31.61 19.02 2.34
CA GLY A 254 -31.71 17.55 2.46
C GLY A 254 -31.37 17.02 3.86
N ASP A 255 -31.33 15.69 4.01
CA ASP A 255 -30.94 15.02 5.26
C ASP A 255 -29.51 14.47 5.17
N PRO A 256 -28.52 15.10 5.85
CA PRO A 256 -27.13 14.71 5.73
C PRO A 256 -26.75 13.71 6.85
N GLY A 257 -27.53 12.63 6.95
CA GLY A 257 -27.17 11.47 7.75
C GLY A 257 -26.03 10.71 7.06
N ILE A 258 -24.84 10.71 7.66
CA ILE A 258 -23.66 10.05 7.10
C ILE A 258 -23.38 8.80 7.93
N ALA A 259 -23.42 7.63 7.27
CA ALA A 259 -23.00 6.36 7.84
C ALA A 259 -21.71 5.89 7.16
N VAL A 260 -20.68 5.62 7.95
CA VAL A 260 -19.37 5.18 7.47
C VAL A 260 -19.04 3.83 8.08
N ALA A 261 -18.82 2.83 7.23
CA ALA A 261 -18.44 1.49 7.67
C ALA A 261 -17.09 1.49 8.43
N PRO A 262 -16.78 0.44 9.20
CA PRO A 262 -15.47 0.30 9.85
C PRO A 262 -14.31 0.42 8.87
N LYS A 263 -13.20 1.03 9.29
CA LYS A 263 -11.96 1.12 8.50
C LYS A 263 -12.15 1.64 7.07
N SER A 264 -13.18 2.47 6.85
CA SER A 264 -13.59 2.93 5.53
C SER A 264 -13.75 4.46 5.51
N ARG A 265 -14.10 4.95 4.33
CA ARG A 265 -14.33 6.37 4.08
C ARG A 265 -15.61 6.54 3.29
N ALA A 266 -16.36 7.58 3.63
CA ALA A 266 -17.49 8.05 2.86
C ALA A 266 -17.16 9.42 2.25
N PHE A 267 -17.65 9.62 1.03
CA PHE A 267 -17.65 10.91 0.35
C PHE A 267 -19.08 11.25 -0.02
N GLY A 268 -19.38 12.53 -0.05
CA GLY A 268 -20.65 13.02 -0.58
C GLY A 268 -20.60 14.52 -0.78
N SER A 269 -21.68 15.06 -1.32
CA SER A 269 -21.83 16.49 -1.49
C SER A 269 -23.14 16.95 -0.87
N VAL A 270 -23.14 18.16 -0.30
CA VAL A 270 -24.31 18.81 0.26
C VAL A 270 -24.45 20.20 -0.33
N ALA A 271 -25.68 20.58 -0.67
CA ALA A 271 -25.99 21.94 -1.08
C ALA A 271 -26.35 22.76 0.17
N VAL A 272 -25.78 23.95 0.26
CA VAL A 272 -26.03 24.92 1.32
C VAL A 272 -26.57 26.19 0.70
N THR A 273 -27.66 26.68 1.27
CA THR A 273 -28.26 27.97 0.92
C THR A 273 -28.28 28.88 2.14
N SER A 274 -28.28 30.19 1.91
CA SER A 274 -28.36 31.21 2.95
C SER A 274 -29.28 32.32 2.49
N ASP A 275 -30.03 32.88 3.44
CA ASP A 275 -30.98 33.97 3.19
C ASP A 275 -30.31 35.37 3.03
N GLY A 276 -29.09 35.41 2.46
CA GLY A 276 -28.40 36.66 2.09
C GLY A 276 -27.43 37.26 3.12
N GLU A 277 -27.44 36.82 4.38
CA GLU A 277 -26.57 37.35 5.45
C GLU A 277 -25.21 36.64 5.60
N THR A 278 -25.04 35.43 5.03
CA THR A 278 -23.77 34.71 5.13
C THR A 278 -22.78 35.24 4.10
N ARG A 279 -21.68 35.87 4.55
CA ARG A 279 -20.56 36.30 3.70
C ARG A 279 -19.25 35.70 4.19
N GLY A 280 -18.49 35.11 3.28
CA GLY A 280 -17.11 34.68 3.49
C GLY A 280 -16.95 33.26 4.03
N GLU A 281 -17.62 32.88 5.12
CA GLU A 281 -17.44 31.55 5.75
C GLU A 281 -18.73 30.96 6.30
N VAL A 282 -18.85 29.63 6.18
CA VAL A 282 -19.86 28.81 6.87
C VAL A 282 -19.18 27.85 7.82
N ARG A 283 -19.79 27.63 9.00
CA ARG A 283 -19.36 26.59 9.94
C ARG A 283 -20.22 25.34 9.79
N PHE A 284 -19.57 24.24 9.45
CA PHE A 284 -20.13 22.91 9.43
C PHE A 284 -19.84 22.22 10.76
N THR A 285 -20.88 21.71 11.41
CA THR A 285 -20.78 20.85 12.58
C THR A 285 -21.17 19.43 12.19
N ALA A 286 -20.25 18.48 12.34
CA ALA A 286 -20.51 17.05 12.18
C ALA A 286 -20.52 16.39 13.56
N GLU A 287 -21.66 15.84 13.96
CA GLU A 287 -21.87 15.27 15.31
C GLU A 287 -22.40 13.84 15.23
N GLY A 288 -21.85 12.94 16.06
CA GLY A 288 -22.28 11.54 16.15
C GLY A 288 -21.51 10.80 17.23
N ASN A 289 -22.06 9.72 17.80
CA ASN A 289 -21.43 8.79 18.75
C ASN A 289 -20.30 9.38 19.65
N GLY A 290 -20.57 10.51 20.33
CA GLY A 290 -19.65 11.16 21.28
C GLY A 290 -18.52 12.00 20.68
N PHE A 291 -18.53 12.31 19.38
CA PHE A 291 -17.59 13.23 18.74
C PHE A 291 -18.33 14.40 18.09
N ARG A 292 -17.70 15.58 18.12
CA ARG A 292 -18.18 16.81 17.48
C ARG A 292 -17.02 17.46 16.74
N PHE A 293 -17.15 17.57 15.41
CA PHE A 293 -16.18 18.25 14.57
C PHE A 293 -16.79 19.54 14.06
N VAL A 294 -16.09 20.66 14.27
CA VAL A 294 -16.45 21.95 13.67
C VAL A 294 -15.41 22.29 12.61
N ARG A 295 -15.87 22.59 11.40
CA ARG A 295 -15.02 22.98 10.25
C ARG A 295 -15.59 24.22 9.60
N LYS A 296 -14.70 25.13 9.22
CA LYS A 296 -15.04 26.31 8.43
C LYS A 296 -14.81 25.99 6.95
N ALA A 297 -15.70 26.47 6.09
CA ALA A 297 -15.50 26.42 4.65
C ALA A 297 -15.93 27.77 4.05
N ALA A 298 -15.32 28.13 2.92
CA ALA A 298 -15.64 29.38 2.23
C ALA A 298 -17.10 29.38 1.75
N TYR A 299 -17.76 30.54 1.86
CA TYR A 299 -19.05 30.82 1.23
C TYR A 299 -18.85 31.99 0.25
N PRO A 300 -18.44 31.68 -0.99
CA PRO A 300 -18.27 32.68 -2.03
C PRO A 300 -19.61 33.27 -2.49
#